data_AF-A0A519VZS5-F1
#
_entry.id   AF-A0A519VZS5-F1
#
_cell.length_a   1.000
_cell.length_b   1.000
_cell.length_c   1.000
_cell.angle_alpha   90.00
_cell.angle_beta   90.00
_cell.angle_gamma   90.00
#
_symmetry.space_group_name_H-M   'P 1'
#
loop_
_entity.id
_entity.type
_entity.pdbx_description
1 polymer ?
#
loop_
_entity_poly.entity_id
_entity_poly.type
_entity_poly.pdbx_seq_one_letter_code
_entity_poly.pdbx_strand_id
1 'polypeptide(L)'
;MKYNYLAPLLTFLLSLSILNTHAQQFNTARLDSFFTAVSANSQVMGNVMISKGDKPVYERIVGYSRVDGDKKVPATLKTQYRIGSISKTFTAVMIFQLIEEKKISLDTKLSKFFPQMPNADRITIANLLNHT
;
A
#
# COMPACT_ATOMS: atom_id res chain seq x y z
N MET A 1 20.66 64.08 12.32
CA MET A 1 19.76 63.29 11.45
C MET A 1 19.39 62.00 12.16
N LYS A 2 18.13 61.84 12.59
CA LYS A 2 17.64 60.58 13.18
C LYS A 2 17.00 59.75 12.06
N TYR A 3 17.63 58.65 11.66
CA TYR A 3 17.09 57.73 10.66
C TYR A 3 15.84 57.04 11.22
N ASN A 4 14.71 57.13 10.51
CA ASN A 4 13.44 56.56 10.95
C ASN A 4 13.34 55.09 10.50
N TYR A 5 13.86 54.18 11.32
CA TYR A 5 13.90 52.73 11.02
C TYR A 5 12.52 52.05 11.11
N LEU A 6 11.47 52.76 11.53
CA LEU A 6 10.11 52.22 11.61
C LEU A 6 9.51 51.88 10.24
N ALA A 7 9.78 52.71 9.22
CA ALA A 7 9.28 52.48 7.87
C ALA A 7 9.89 51.23 7.19
N PRO A 8 11.22 51.01 7.18
CA PRO A 8 11.81 49.80 6.59
C PRO A 8 11.43 48.52 7.35
N LEU A 9 11.26 48.60 8.69
CA LEU A 9 10.81 47.48 9.51
C LEU A 9 9.37 47.06 9.16
N LEU A 10 8.48 48.03 8.96
CA LEU A 10 7.09 47.77 8.57
C LEU A 10 7.00 47.14 7.18
N THR A 11 7.80 47.61 6.21
CA THR A 11 7.87 47.00 4.87
C THR A 11 8.46 45.59 4.89
N PHE A 12 9.44 45.32 5.75
CA PHE A 12 10.02 43.98 5.92
C PHE A 12 8.98 43.00 6.51
N LEU A 13 8.25 43.41 7.54
CA LEU A 13 7.18 42.61 8.16
C LEU A 13 6.02 42.34 7.18
N LEU A 14 5.66 43.31 6.33
CA LEU A 14 4.64 43.13 5.30
C LEU A 14 5.09 42.11 4.22
N SER A 15 6.37 42.11 3.86
CA SER A 15 6.93 41.18 2.86
C SER A 15 7.01 39.73 3.35
N LEU A 16 7.22 39.49 4.65
CA LEU A 16 7.18 38.15 5.24
C LEU A 16 5.77 37.54 5.23
N SER A 17 4.73 38.39 5.25
CA SER A 17 3.33 37.95 5.30
C SER A 17 2.81 37.41 3.96
N ILE A 18 3.56 37.59 2.87
CA ILE A 18 3.15 37.23 1.49
C ILE A 18 3.77 35.89 1.04
N LEU A 19 4.69 35.31 1.83
CA LEU A 19 5.29 34.01 1.53
C LEU A 19 4.38 32.86 1.98
N ASN A 20 3.20 32.73 1.35
CA ASN A 20 2.41 31.51 1.44
C ASN A 20 3.09 30.43 0.59
N THR A 21 3.97 29.64 1.20
CA THR A 21 4.51 28.43 0.57
C THR A 21 3.38 27.40 0.47
N HIS A 22 2.76 27.29 -0.70
CA HIS A 22 1.86 26.18 -0.99
C HIS A 22 2.69 24.91 -1.22
N ALA A 23 2.70 24.01 -0.25
CA ALA A 23 3.18 22.65 -0.49
C ALA A 23 2.29 21.97 -1.53
N GLN A 24 2.87 21.11 -2.38
CA GLN A 24 2.08 20.32 -3.34
C GLN A 24 1.04 19.49 -2.59
N GLN A 25 -0.23 19.84 -2.75
CA GLN A 25 -1.33 19.05 -2.20
C GLN A 25 -1.46 17.75 -2.99
N PHE A 26 -1.75 16.65 -2.30
CA PHE A 26 -2.01 15.37 -2.94
C PHE A 26 -3.21 15.51 -3.90
N ASN A 27 -3.00 15.25 -5.19
CA ASN A 27 -4.00 15.51 -6.22
C ASN A 27 -5.04 14.37 -6.28
N THR A 28 -6.02 14.43 -5.39
CA THR A 28 -7.14 13.48 -5.34
C THR A 28 -8.05 13.60 -6.55
N ALA A 29 -8.27 14.81 -7.07
CA ALA A 29 -9.16 15.06 -8.21
C ALA A 29 -8.76 14.28 -9.46
N ARG A 30 -7.45 14.14 -9.73
CA ARG A 30 -6.96 13.33 -10.85
C ARG A 30 -7.25 11.83 -10.65
N LEU A 31 -7.12 11.33 -9.42
CA LEU A 31 -7.45 9.95 -9.10
C LEU A 31 -8.96 9.71 -9.21
N ASP A 32 -9.78 10.64 -8.74
CA ASP A 32 -11.24 10.57 -8.85
C ASP A 32 -11.68 10.53 -10.31
N SER A 33 -11.10 11.36 -11.16
CA SER A 33 -11.35 11.34 -12.61
C SER A 33 -10.99 9.98 -13.22
N PHE A 34 -9.82 9.44 -12.89
CA PHE A 34 -9.38 8.13 -13.34
C PHE A 34 -10.35 7.01 -12.91
N PHE A 35 -10.64 6.91 -11.61
CA PHE A 35 -11.52 5.86 -11.10
C PHE A 35 -12.97 6.03 -11.57
N THR A 36 -13.43 7.25 -11.82
CA THR A 36 -14.73 7.50 -12.45
C THR A 36 -14.76 6.98 -13.88
N ALA A 37 -13.73 7.27 -14.69
CA ALA A 37 -13.63 6.81 -16.08
C ALA A 37 -13.56 5.28 -16.18
N VAL A 38 -12.76 4.63 -15.32
CA VAL A 38 -12.61 3.18 -15.29
C VAL A 38 -13.88 2.49 -14.74
N SER A 39 -14.56 3.09 -13.75
CA SER A 39 -15.83 2.60 -13.22
C SER A 39 -16.95 2.64 -14.27
N ALA A 40 -17.03 3.71 -15.07
CA ALA A 40 -18.05 3.85 -16.10
C ALA A 40 -17.99 2.72 -17.15
N ASN A 41 -16.79 2.18 -17.39
CA ASN A 41 -16.56 1.10 -18.33
C ASN A 41 -16.57 -0.30 -17.68
N SER A 42 -16.95 -0.41 -16.40
CA SER A 42 -16.93 -1.67 -15.63
C SER A 42 -15.58 -2.40 -15.66
N GLN A 43 -14.47 -1.67 -15.81
CA GLN A 43 -13.14 -2.24 -15.99
C GLN A 43 -12.45 -2.63 -14.68
N VAL A 44 -12.85 -2.03 -13.55
CA VAL A 44 -12.26 -2.30 -12.23
C VAL A 44 -13.35 -2.38 -11.17
N MET A 45 -13.14 -3.26 -10.20
CA MET A 45 -13.96 -3.40 -9.00
C MET A 45 -13.00 -3.57 -7.82
N GLY A 46 -13.20 -2.82 -6.73
CA GLY A 46 -12.31 -2.89 -5.58
C GLY A 46 -12.32 -1.64 -4.70
N ASN A 47 -11.39 -1.63 -3.75
CA ASN A 47 -11.11 -0.49 -2.88
C ASN A 47 -9.63 -0.10 -3.04
N VAL A 48 -9.38 1.21 -3.09
CA VAL A 48 -8.04 1.80 -3.09
C VAL A 48 -7.94 2.76 -1.93
N MET A 49 -6.93 2.55 -1.08
CA MET A 49 -6.58 3.41 0.05
C MET A 49 -5.12 3.81 -0.09
N ILE A 50 -4.83 5.10 0.05
CA ILE A 50 -3.48 5.65 0.04
C ILE A 50 -3.29 6.40 1.35
N SER A 51 -2.19 6.11 2.04
CA SER A 51 -1.84 6.73 3.33
C SER A 51 -0.47 7.39 3.26
N LYS A 52 -0.31 8.50 3.99
CA LYS A 52 0.97 9.15 4.25
C LYS A 52 1.30 8.99 5.73
N GLY A 53 2.22 8.07 6.04
CA GLY A 53 2.37 7.56 7.40
C GLY A 53 1.06 6.88 7.85
N ASP A 54 0.63 7.16 9.07
CA ASP A 54 -0.61 6.59 9.63
C ASP A 54 -1.89 7.33 9.22
N LYS A 55 -1.78 8.34 8.35
CA LYS A 55 -2.92 9.16 7.92
C LYS A 55 -3.38 8.76 6.52
N PRO A 56 -4.61 8.23 6.37
CA PRO A 56 -5.25 8.11 5.06
C PRO A 56 -5.33 9.48 4.38
N VAL A 57 -4.88 9.55 3.12
CA VAL A 57 -4.93 10.76 2.28
C VAL A 57 -5.84 10.61 1.07
N TYR A 58 -6.27 9.38 0.77
CA TYR A 58 -7.19 9.08 -0.31
C TYR A 58 -7.85 7.72 -0.10
N GLU A 59 -9.15 7.64 -0.37
CA GLU A 59 -9.92 6.40 -0.31
C GLU A 59 -10.95 6.40 -1.45
N ARG A 60 -11.04 5.28 -2.18
CA ARG A 60 -12.00 5.13 -3.28
C ARG A 60 -12.48 3.69 -3.41
N ILE A 61 -13.79 3.52 -3.34
CA ILE A 61 -14.47 2.26 -3.67
C ILE A 61 -15.04 2.37 -5.09
N VAL A 62 -14.83 1.33 -5.88
CA VAL A 62 -15.33 1.22 -7.25
C VAL A 62 -16.04 -0.11 -7.45
N GLY A 63 -17.21 -0.07 -8.08
CA GLY A 63 -17.93 -1.26 -8.50
C GLY A 63 -18.66 -1.99 -7.38
N TYR A 64 -18.68 -3.32 -7.49
CA TYR A 64 -19.55 -4.20 -6.72
C TYR A 64 -18.73 -5.29 -6.01
N SER A 65 -19.19 -5.73 -4.85
CA SER A 65 -18.62 -6.88 -4.15
C SER A 65 -19.07 -8.22 -4.75
N ARG A 66 -20.23 -8.21 -5.41
CA ARG A 66 -20.81 -9.38 -6.09
C ARG A 66 -21.63 -8.95 -7.29
N VAL A 67 -21.49 -9.67 -8.39
CA VAL A 67 -22.30 -9.54 -9.61
C VAL A 67 -22.81 -10.93 -9.97
N ASP A 68 -24.13 -11.06 -10.07
CA ASP A 68 -24.86 -12.29 -10.35
C ASP A 68 -25.99 -11.98 -11.34
N GLY A 69 -25.67 -12.04 -12.63
CA GLY A 69 -26.52 -11.50 -13.70
C GLY A 69 -26.84 -10.02 -13.46
N ASP A 70 -28.14 -9.71 -13.37
CA ASP A 70 -28.64 -8.36 -13.09
C ASP A 70 -28.53 -7.97 -11.61
N LYS A 71 -28.28 -8.92 -10.70
CA LYS A 71 -28.14 -8.65 -9.27
C LYS A 71 -26.73 -8.17 -8.98
N LYS A 72 -26.61 -6.92 -8.55
CA LYS A 72 -25.33 -6.28 -8.20
C LYS A 72 -25.35 -5.83 -6.74
N VAL A 73 -24.34 -6.21 -5.97
CA VAL A 73 -24.17 -5.78 -4.57
C VAL A 73 -23.03 -4.77 -4.50
N PRO A 74 -23.28 -3.49 -4.18
CA PRO A 74 -22.22 -2.48 -4.11
C PRO A 74 -21.06 -2.92 -3.20
N ALA A 75 -19.84 -2.56 -3.59
CA ALA A 75 -18.70 -2.72 -2.70
C ALA A 75 -18.77 -1.68 -1.57
N THR A 76 -18.20 -2.02 -0.42
CA THR A 76 -18.12 -1.15 0.76
C THR A 76 -16.71 -1.24 1.34
N LEU A 77 -16.38 -0.40 2.33
CA LEU A 77 -15.12 -0.49 3.07
C LEU A 77 -14.96 -1.82 3.82
N LYS A 78 -16.06 -2.52 4.10
CA LYS A 78 -16.06 -3.82 4.77
C LYS A 78 -15.97 -4.99 3.79
N THR A 79 -15.99 -4.73 2.48
CA THR A 79 -15.88 -5.80 1.48
C THR A 79 -14.52 -6.46 1.58
N GLN A 80 -14.53 -7.78 1.78
CA GLN A 80 -13.32 -8.60 1.79
C GLN A 80 -12.99 -9.06 0.37
N TYR A 81 -11.70 -9.09 0.04
CA TYR A 81 -11.20 -9.53 -1.25
C TYR A 81 -10.20 -10.66 -1.05
N ARG A 82 -10.12 -11.57 -2.03
CA ARG A 82 -9.04 -12.57 -2.08
C ARG A 82 -7.75 -11.86 -2.49
N ILE A 83 -6.79 -11.79 -1.57
CA ILE A 83 -5.53 -11.07 -1.77
C ILE A 83 -4.47 -11.84 -2.58
N GLY A 84 -4.76 -13.09 -2.96
CA GLY A 84 -3.92 -13.89 -3.85
C GLY A 84 -2.48 -14.02 -3.37
N SER A 85 -1.51 -13.73 -4.25
CA SER A 85 -0.09 -13.88 -3.94
C SER A 85 0.41 -13.04 -2.77
N ILE A 86 -0.32 -12.01 -2.31
CA ILE A 86 0.00 -11.29 -1.08
C ILE A 86 0.02 -12.25 0.13
N SER A 87 -0.77 -13.32 0.11
CA SER A 87 -0.74 -14.37 1.15
C SER A 87 0.65 -14.98 1.35
N LYS A 88 1.53 -14.99 0.33
CA LYS A 88 2.91 -15.50 0.47
C LYS A 88 3.74 -14.68 1.46
N THR A 89 3.50 -13.38 1.58
CA THR A 89 4.17 -12.53 2.58
C THR A 89 3.84 -12.99 4.00
N PHE A 90 2.58 -13.36 4.27
CA PHE A 90 2.19 -13.92 5.55
C PHE A 90 2.85 -15.28 5.80
N THR A 91 2.92 -16.15 4.78
CA THR A 91 3.65 -17.41 4.89
C THR A 91 5.13 -17.20 5.20
N ALA A 92 5.78 -16.23 4.56
CA ALA A 92 7.17 -15.89 4.83
C ALA A 92 7.37 -15.43 6.29
N VAL A 93 6.49 -14.55 6.80
CA VAL A 93 6.52 -14.11 8.21
C VAL A 93 6.41 -15.29 9.17
N MET A 94 5.46 -16.20 8.94
CA MET A 94 5.32 -17.41 9.77
C MET A 94 6.57 -18.29 9.74
N ILE A 95 7.23 -18.41 8.59
CA ILE A 95 8.49 -19.14 8.47
C ILE A 95 9.61 -18.46 9.28
N PHE A 96 9.71 -17.14 9.22
CA PHE A 96 10.69 -16.40 10.02
C PHE A 96 10.40 -16.49 11.54
N GLN A 97 9.14 -16.50 11.96
CA GLN A 97 8.78 -16.78 13.35
C GLN A 97 9.28 -18.16 13.80
N LEU A 98 9.12 -19.20 12.97
CA LEU A 98 9.66 -20.53 13.26
C LEU A 98 11.20 -20.56 13.31
N ILE A 99 11.87 -19.69 12.54
CA ILE A 99 13.33 -19.53 12.58
C ILE A 99 13.75 -18.86 13.89
N GLU A 100 13.06 -17.80 14.32
CA GLU A 100 13.31 -17.13 15.61
C GLU A 100 13.11 -18.09 16.79
N GLU A 101 12.11 -18.97 16.71
CA GLU A 101 11.86 -20.06 17.66
C GLU A 101 12.86 -21.22 17.54
N LYS A 102 13.84 -21.14 16.63
CA LYS A 102 14.87 -22.17 16.38
C LYS A 102 14.31 -23.53 15.94
N LYS A 103 13.09 -23.58 15.40
CA LYS A 103 12.46 -24.84 14.92
C LYS A 103 12.97 -25.26 13.54
N ILE A 104 13.36 -24.28 12.72
CA ILE A 104 13.95 -24.44 11.39
C ILE A 104 15.01 -23.34 11.16
N SER A 105 15.74 -23.46 10.06
CA SER A 105 16.68 -22.45 9.56
C SER A 105 16.48 -22.25 8.06
N LEU A 106 17.06 -21.19 7.49
CA LEU A 106 17.05 -20.96 6.04
C LEU A 106 17.71 -22.11 5.26
N ASP A 107 18.72 -22.76 5.84
CA ASP A 107 19.42 -23.91 5.25
C ASP A 107 18.71 -25.25 5.43
N THR A 108 17.60 -25.28 6.18
CA THR A 108 16.81 -26.50 6.38
C THR A 108 16.39 -27.06 5.02
N LYS A 109 16.73 -28.32 4.75
CA LYS A 109 16.40 -28.99 3.49
C LYS A 109 14.94 -29.38 3.43
N LEU A 110 14.37 -29.34 2.22
CA LEU A 110 13.01 -29.78 1.96
C LEU A 110 12.80 -31.26 2.34
N SER A 111 13.84 -32.07 2.22
CA SER A 111 13.86 -33.49 2.60
C SER A 111 13.52 -33.74 4.07
N LYS A 112 13.69 -32.75 4.96
CA LYS A 112 13.24 -32.83 6.37
C LYS A 112 11.73 -33.08 6.49
N PHE A 113 10.95 -32.57 5.52
CA PHE A 113 9.49 -32.64 5.55
C PHE A 113 8.93 -33.54 4.43
N PHE A 114 9.57 -33.55 3.26
CA PHE A 114 9.12 -34.27 2.08
C PHE A 114 10.26 -35.12 1.48
N PRO A 115 10.69 -36.18 2.16
CA PRO A 115 11.87 -36.96 1.75
C PRO A 115 11.70 -37.70 0.43
N GLN A 116 10.46 -38.00 0.02
CA GLN A 116 10.17 -38.71 -1.24
C GLN A 116 10.14 -37.78 -2.47
N MET A 117 10.27 -36.47 -2.28
CA MET A 117 10.21 -35.52 -3.39
C MET A 117 11.57 -35.47 -4.12
N PRO A 118 11.58 -35.46 -5.47
CA PRO A 118 12.82 -35.33 -6.24
C PRO A 118 13.61 -34.08 -5.84
N ASN A 119 14.93 -34.22 -5.68
CA ASN A 119 15.86 -33.15 -5.31
C ASN A 119 15.61 -32.47 -3.95
N ALA A 120 14.80 -33.06 -3.06
CA ALA A 120 14.46 -32.47 -1.77
C ALA A 120 15.68 -32.28 -0.83
N ASP A 121 16.73 -33.05 -1.02
CA ASP A 121 18.03 -32.93 -0.36
C ASP A 121 18.84 -31.70 -0.80
N ARG A 122 18.51 -31.13 -1.98
CA ARG A 122 19.18 -29.96 -2.55
C ARG A 122 18.46 -28.67 -2.21
N ILE A 123 17.12 -28.68 -2.26
CA ILE A 123 16.26 -27.50 -2.05
C ILE A 123 16.23 -27.12 -0.57
N THR A 124 16.48 -25.85 -0.25
CA THR A 124 16.41 -25.28 1.10
C THR A 124 15.12 -24.47 1.34
N ILE A 125 14.84 -24.11 2.59
CA ILE A 125 13.79 -23.10 2.89
C ILE A 125 14.10 -21.77 2.19
N ALA A 126 15.36 -21.34 2.12
CA ALA A 126 15.74 -20.12 1.41
C ALA A 126 15.39 -20.17 -0.09
N ASN A 127 15.63 -21.32 -0.74
CA ASN A 127 15.25 -21.55 -2.14
C ASN A 127 13.74 -21.34 -2.35
N LEU A 128 12.91 -21.88 -1.45
CA LEU A 128 11.46 -21.78 -1.55
C LEU A 128 10.95 -20.36 -1.34
N LEU A 129 11.53 -19.62 -0.39
CA LEU A 129 11.14 -18.23 -0.10
C LEU A 129 11.56 -17.26 -1.21
N ASN A 130 12.68 -17.54 -1.88
CA ASN A 130 13.25 -16.65 -2.91
C ASN A 130 13.03 -17.14 -4.35
N HIS A 131 12.35 -18.27 -4.55
CA HIS A 131 12.10 -18.88 -5.86
C HIS A 131 13.38 -19.18 -6.67
N THR A 132 14.39 -19.80 -6.05
CA THR A 132 15.69 -20.16 -6.67
C THR A 132 16.04 -21.62 -6.54
#